data_AF-A0A9J5XCT3-F1
#
_entry.id   AF-A0A9J5XCT3-F1
#
_cell.length_a   1.000
_cell.length_b   1.000
_cell.length_c   1.000
_cell.angle_alpha   90.00
_cell.angle_beta   90.00
_cell.angle_gamma   90.00
#
_symmetry.space_group_name_H-M   'P 1'
#
loop_
_entity.id
_entity.type
_entity.pdbx_description
1 polymer ?
#
loop_
_entity_poly.entity_id
_entity_poly.type
_entity_poly.pdbx_seq_one_letter_code
_entity_poly.pdbx_strand_id
1 'polypeptide(L)'
;MGDLSIQRWVSDSFPGEIHKVMDSNLVQLGDEETDAKIQCLLSIMELALSCTLVTPDARISMENALSTLKKTRLHFVSSQPKVASSSLLLHAI
;
A
#
# COMPACT_ATOMS: atom_id res chain seq x y z
N MET A 1 23.11 23.42 -2.02
CA MET A 1 21.94 22.73 -1.45
C MET A 1 21.59 21.63 -2.44
N GLY A 2 21.98 20.40 -2.11
CA GLY A 2 21.86 19.25 -3.02
C GLY A 2 20.40 18.92 -3.27
N ASP A 3 20.06 18.74 -4.54
CA ASP A 3 18.75 18.24 -4.96
C ASP A 3 18.66 16.77 -4.55
N LEU A 4 18.00 16.50 -3.41
CA LEU A 4 17.64 15.15 -3.03
C LEU A 4 16.43 14.77 -3.87
N SER A 5 16.55 13.72 -4.66
CA SER A 5 15.35 13.12 -5.27
C SER A 5 14.36 12.79 -4.15
N ILE A 6 13.05 12.93 -4.43
CA ILE A 6 11.99 12.58 -3.47
C ILE A 6 12.23 11.16 -2.92
N GLN A 7 12.64 10.23 -3.78
CA GLN A 7 13.02 8.87 -3.40
C GLN A 7 14.12 8.84 -2.33
N ARG A 8 15.20 9.58 -2.51
CA ARG A 8 16.30 9.64 -1.54
C ARG A 8 15.89 10.34 -0.24
N TRP A 9 15.14 11.44 -0.33
CA TRP A 9 14.60 12.11 0.85
C TRP A 9 13.73 11.17 1.70
N VAL A 10 12.82 10.43 1.05
CA VAL A 10 11.95 9.46 1.70
C VAL A 10 12.78 8.33 2.34
N SER A 11 13.68 7.69 1.59
CA SER A 11 14.48 6.57 2.09
C SER A 11 15.41 6.96 3.25
N ASP A 12 16.02 8.14 3.18
CA ASP A 12 17.00 8.59 4.18
C ASP A 12 16.30 9.15 5.44
N SER A 13 15.12 9.79 5.29
CA SER A 13 14.43 10.46 6.41
C SER A 13 13.48 9.53 7.19
N PHE A 14 13.01 8.44 6.60
CA PHE A 14 12.00 7.55 7.18
C PHE A 14 12.39 6.06 7.14
N PRO A 15 13.56 5.67 7.67
CA PRO A 15 13.98 4.26 7.69
C PRO A 15 13.01 3.43 8.54
N GLY A 16 12.26 2.52 7.90
CA GLY A 16 11.26 1.68 8.57
C GLY A 16 9.97 2.42 8.97
N GLU A 17 9.84 3.70 8.64
CA GLU A 17 8.71 4.55 9.03
C GLU A 17 7.99 5.16 7.83
N ILE A 18 8.01 4.47 6.69
CA ILE A 18 7.42 4.95 5.43
C ILE A 18 5.93 5.29 5.54
N HIS A 19 5.21 4.69 6.51
CA HIS A 19 3.83 5.06 6.84
C HIS A 19 3.66 6.54 7.21
N LYS A 20 4.69 7.21 7.73
CA LYS A 20 4.65 8.64 8.10
C LYS A 20 4.59 9.56 6.88
N VAL A 21 4.92 9.04 5.69
CA VAL A 21 4.83 9.78 4.42
C VAL A 21 3.44 9.67 3.80
N MET A 22 2.59 8.74 4.29
CA MET A 22 1.26 8.51 3.74
C MET A 22 0.33 9.67 4.10
N ASP A 23 -0.45 10.11 3.11
CA ASP A 23 -1.47 11.16 3.30
C ASP A 23 -2.47 10.70 4.36
N SER A 24 -2.71 11.54 5.37
CA SER A 24 -3.59 11.19 6.50
C SER A 24 -5.03 10.91 6.08
N ASN A 25 -5.48 11.44 4.94
CA ASN A 25 -6.80 11.12 4.38
C ASN A 25 -6.89 9.68 3.87
N LEU A 26 -5.76 9.06 3.51
CA LEU A 26 -5.69 7.64 3.14
C LEU A 26 -5.63 6.72 4.37
N VAL A 27 -5.31 7.26 5.54
CA VAL A 27 -5.00 6.52 6.78
C VAL A 27 -6.03 6.78 7.88
N GLN A 28 -7.19 7.39 7.57
CA GLN A 28 -8.17 7.76 8.60
C GLN A 28 -8.47 6.59 9.56
N LEU A 29 -8.07 6.79 10.82
CA LEU A 29 -8.18 5.84 11.92
C LEU A 29 -9.66 5.72 12.33
N GLY A 30 -10.22 4.51 12.34
CA GLY A 30 -11.60 4.32 12.77
C GLY A 30 -12.12 2.88 12.82
N ASP A 31 -11.61 1.98 11.97
CA ASP A 31 -12.10 0.59 11.88
C ASP A 31 -10.96 -0.44 11.79
N GLU A 32 -11.23 -1.71 12.06
CA GLU A 32 -10.30 -2.83 11.79
C GLU A 32 -9.83 -2.88 10.32
N GLU A 33 -10.62 -2.29 9.41
CA GLU A 33 -10.26 -2.04 8.01
C GLU A 33 -8.99 -1.18 7.85
N THR A 34 -8.62 -0.40 8.85
CA THR A 34 -7.48 0.52 8.82
C THR A 34 -6.14 -0.19 8.80
N ASP A 35 -5.98 -1.33 9.47
CA ASP A 35 -4.69 -2.04 9.45
C ASP A 35 -4.42 -2.64 8.07
N ALA A 36 -5.42 -3.30 7.48
CA ALA A 36 -5.31 -3.84 6.12
C ALA A 36 -5.06 -2.73 5.06
N LYS A 37 -5.69 -1.56 5.22
CA LYS A 37 -5.42 -0.38 4.39
C LYS A 37 -3.99 0.12 4.56
N ILE A 38 -3.51 0.26 5.79
CA ILE A 38 -2.15 0.69 6.08
C ILE A 38 -1.13 -0.28 5.48
N GLN A 39 -1.30 -1.59 5.70
CA GLN A 39 -0.40 -2.61 5.14
C GLN A 39 -0.40 -2.61 3.61
N CYS A 40 -1.56 -2.38 2.98
CA CYS A 40 -1.67 -2.22 1.53
C CYS A 40 -0.87 -1.00 1.03
N LEU A 41 -1.07 0.16 1.65
CA LEU A 41 -0.40 1.40 1.29
C LEU A 41 1.12 1.32 1.53
N LEU A 42 1.55 0.73 2.64
CA LEU A 42 2.95 0.42 2.94
C LEU A 42 3.60 -0.39 1.81
N SER A 43 2.97 -1.51 1.43
CA SER A 43 3.45 -2.38 0.35
C SER A 43 3.57 -1.64 -1.00
N ILE A 44 2.62 -0.75 -1.30
CA ILE A 44 2.63 0.05 -2.53
C ILE A 44 3.77 1.08 -2.50
N MET A 45 3.98 1.76 -1.37
CA MET A 45 5.05 2.76 -1.22
C MET A 45 6.43 2.10 -1.34
N GLU A 46 6.65 0.96 -0.69
CA GLU A 46 7.91 0.20 -0.80
C GLU A 46 8.18 -0.27 -2.23
N LEU A 47 7.13 -0.72 -2.93
CA LEU A 47 7.24 -1.09 -4.34
C LEU A 47 7.59 0.13 -5.21
N ALA A 48 6.93 1.28 -4.98
CA ALA A 48 7.20 2.52 -5.72
C ALA A 48 8.66 3.00 -5.51
N LEU A 49 9.18 2.90 -4.28
CA LEU A 49 10.58 3.18 -3.98
C LEU A 49 11.52 2.25 -4.75
N SER A 50 11.21 0.96 -4.79
CA SER A 50 11.99 -0.04 -5.54
C SER A 50 11.97 0.21 -7.06
N CYS A 51 10.86 0.72 -7.60
CA CYS A 51 10.74 1.10 -9.01
C CYS A 51 11.52 2.37 -9.39
N THR A 52 11.78 3.26 -8.41
CA THR A 52 12.36 4.58 -8.63
C THR A 52 13.85 4.65 -8.32
N LEU A 53 14.50 3.52 -8.08
CA LEU A 53 15.95 3.44 -7.88
C LEU A 53 16.70 4.01 -9.09
N VAL A 54 17.73 4.83 -8.80
CA VAL A 54 18.51 5.56 -9.83
C VAL A 54 19.15 4.57 -10.81
N THR A 55 19.82 3.55 -10.29
CA THR A 55 20.46 2.50 -11.09
C THR A 55 19.42 1.58 -11.70
N PRO A 56 19.35 1.45 -13.05
CA PRO A 56 18.37 0.59 -13.72
C PRO A 56 18.39 -0.86 -13.22
N ASP A 57 19.58 -1.43 -13.04
CA ASP A 57 19.75 -2.83 -12.59
C ASP A 57 19.37 -3.05 -11.13
N ALA A 58 19.32 -1.98 -10.32
CA ALA A 58 18.86 -2.07 -8.94
C ALA A 58 17.32 -2.02 -8.85
N ARG A 59 16.63 -1.56 -9.90
CA ARG A 59 15.16 -1.50 -9.92
C ARG A 59 14.59 -2.90 -9.89
N ILE A 60 13.44 -3.03 -9.23
CA ILE A 60 12.66 -4.26 -9.29
C ILE A 60 12.26 -4.59 -10.74
N SER A 61 12.30 -5.87 -11.12
CA SER A 61 11.82 -6.31 -12.43
C SER A 61 10.31 -6.12 -12.55
N MET A 62 9.81 -5.95 -13.78
CA MET A 62 8.37 -5.81 -14.02
C MET A 62 7.58 -7.05 -13.57
N GLU A 63 8.17 -8.24 -13.72
CA GLU A 63 7.59 -9.50 -13.25
C GLU A 63 7.43 -9.50 -11.72
N ASN A 64 8.47 -9.11 -11.00
CA ASN A 64 8.45 -9.04 -9.55
C ASN A 64 7.49 -7.94 -9.07
N ALA A 65 7.45 -6.78 -9.74
CA ALA A 65 6.49 -5.73 -9.44
C ALA A 65 5.05 -6.21 -9.62
N LEU A 66 4.74 -6.90 -10.72
CA LEU A 66 3.41 -7.48 -10.95
C LEU A 66 3.06 -8.53 -9.89
N SER A 67 4.02 -9.37 -9.52
CA SER A 67 3.84 -10.38 -8.47
C SER A 67 3.50 -9.73 -7.12
N THR A 68 4.25 -8.68 -6.73
CA THR A 68 4.00 -7.90 -5.51
C THR A 68 2.62 -7.26 -5.55
N LEU A 69 2.25 -6.57 -6.64
CA LEU A 69 0.93 -5.95 -6.79
C LEU A 69 -0.22 -6.96 -6.68
N LYS A 70 -0.08 -8.16 -7.27
CA LYS A 70 -1.07 -9.24 -7.14
C LYS A 70 -1.21 -9.69 -5.68
N LYS A 71 -0.10 -9.87 -4.97
CA LYS A 71 -0.09 -10.25 -3.54
C LYS A 71 -0.72 -9.18 -2.68
N THR A 72 -0.34 -7.91 -2.86
CA THR A 72 -0.92 -6.76 -2.14
C THR A 72 -2.42 -6.66 -2.36
N ARG A 73 -2.89 -6.82 -3.60
CA ARG A 73 -4.33 -6.83 -3.91
C ARG A 73 -5.05 -8.00 -3.24
N LEU A 74 -4.50 -9.20 -3.30
CA LEU A 74 -5.10 -10.38 -2.66
C LEU A 74 -5.21 -10.20 -1.16
N HIS A 75 -4.14 -9.75 -0.50
CA HIS A 75 -4.14 -9.48 0.93
C HIS A 75 -5.21 -8.44 1.29
N PHE A 76 -5.20 -7.29 0.61
CA PHE A 76 -6.18 -6.23 0.85
C PHE A 76 -7.62 -6.71 0.68
N VAL A 77 -7.94 -7.40 -0.43
CA VAL A 77 -9.30 -7.92 -0.68
C VAL A 77 -9.69 -8.99 0.34
N SER A 78 -8.76 -9.85 0.77
CA SER A 78 -9.05 -10.91 1.74
C SER A 78 -9.32 -10.38 3.15
N SER A 79 -8.74 -9.22 3.48
CA SER A 79 -8.92 -8.57 4.78
C SER A 79 -10.17 -7.70 4.85
N GLN A 80 -10.87 -7.47 3.74
CA GLN A 80 -12.12 -6.71 3.72
C GLN A 80 -13.28 -7.55 4.28
N PRO A 81 -14.12 -7.00 5.18
CA PRO A 81 -15.32 -7.69 5.60
C PRO A 81 -16.20 -7.96 4.37
N LYS A 82 -16.62 -9.22 4.21
CA LYS A 82 -17.60 -9.57 3.17
C LYS A 82 -18.88 -8.82 3.48
N VAL A 83 -19.20 -7.79 2.70
CA VAL A 83 -20.52 -7.15 2.73
C VAL A 83 -21.54 -8.25 2.44
N ALA A 84 -22.31 -8.66 3.44
CA ALA A 84 -23.46 -9.52 3.21
C ALA A 84 -24.40 -8.75 2.29
N SER A 85 -24.64 -9.27 1.09
CA SER A 85 -25.63 -8.69 0.17
C SER A 85 -26.96 -8.61 0.90
N SER A 86 -27.45 -7.40 1.13
CA SER A 86 -28.72 -7.10 1.82
C SER A 86 -29.96 -7.63 1.09
N SER A 87 -29.78 -8.31 -0.04
CA SER A 87 -30.83 -8.97 -0.83
C SER A 87 -31.56 -10.13 -0.12
N LEU A 88 -31.06 -10.64 1.01
CA LEU A 88 -31.68 -11.80 1.69
C LEU A 88 -32.66 -11.43 2.82
N LEU A 89 -32.79 -10.16 3.20
CA LEU A 89 -33.68 -9.73 4.29
C LEU A 89 -35.12 -9.42 3.83
N LEU A 90 -35.40 -9.32 2.52
CA LEU A 90 -36.75 -9.06 2.01
C LEU A 90 -37.64 -10.30 1.84
N HIS A 91 -37.14 -11.51 2.13
CA HIS A 91 -37.95 -12.74 2.04
C HIS A 91 -38.35 -13.32 3.41
N ALA A 92 -38.16 -12.58 4.51
CA ALA A 92 -38.44 -13.07 5.87
C ALA A 92 -39.52 -12.26 6.63
N ILE A 93 -40.35 -11.47 5.93
CA ILE A 93 -41.53 -10.81 6.50
C ILE A 93 -42.77 -11.28 5.76
#